data_AF-A0A080M655-F1
#
_entry.id   AF-A0A080M655-F1
#
_cell.length_a   1.000
_cell.length_b   1.000
_cell.length_c   1.000
_cell.angle_alpha   90.00
_cell.angle_beta   90.00
_cell.angle_gamma   90.00
#
_symmetry.space_group_name_H-M   'P 1'
#
loop_
_entity.id
_entity.type
_entity.pdbx_description
1 polymer ?
#
loop_
_entity_poly.entity_id
_entity_poly.type
_entity_poly.pdbx_seq_one_letter_code
_entity_poly.pdbx_strand_id
1 'polypeptide(L)'
;MRSEISRAFRYAIATGRAELDPCPDLNGAIPVPKAELVSKTKSEHLVPFTSQAVLILRELHELSGNRRHVFPGLDPQNAMSEAAINAALRWMGYDTKTEITGHGFRAMARTILHEELHIKPDVIGHQLAHQAPDALGTAYNRTRFLKERQTMMQQWADYLERLKVSGAAIPIIRAA
;
A
#
# COMPACT_ATOMS: atom_id res chain seq x y z
N MET A 1 -15.15 7.09 0.66
CA MET A 1 -15.76 8.19 1.42
C MET A 1 -16.28 9.30 0.51
N ARG A 2 -15.45 9.94 -0.34
CA ARG A 2 -15.93 10.94 -1.33
C ARG A 2 -16.99 10.41 -2.30
N SER A 3 -16.83 9.17 -2.80
CA SER A 3 -17.80 8.53 -3.70
C SER A 3 -19.17 8.34 -3.05
N GLU A 4 -19.19 7.94 -1.77
CA GLU A 4 -20.42 7.70 -1.01
C GLU A 4 -21.14 9.01 -0.66
N ILE A 5 -20.38 10.02 -0.25
CA ILE A 5 -20.90 11.36 0.06
C ILE A 5 -21.52 12.01 -1.19
N SER A 6 -20.81 11.96 -2.33
CA SER A 6 -21.35 12.46 -3.60
C SER A 6 -22.59 11.70 -4.09
N ARG A 7 -22.71 10.40 -3.77
CA ARG A 7 -23.87 9.60 -4.12
C ARG A 7 -25.08 9.94 -3.23
N ALA A 8 -24.84 10.20 -1.94
CA ALA A 8 -25.86 10.67 -1.01
C ALA A 8 -26.40 12.06 -1.37
N PHE A 9 -25.54 13.02 -1.72
CA PHE A 9 -25.97 14.37 -2.11
C PHE A 9 -26.71 14.38 -3.46
N ARG A 10 -26.24 13.61 -4.45
CA ARG A 10 -26.98 13.44 -5.71
C ARG A 10 -28.36 12.80 -5.53
N TYR A 11 -28.48 11.84 -4.61
CA TYR A 11 -29.78 11.26 -4.22
C TYR A 11 -30.67 12.27 -3.50
N ALA A 12 -30.12 13.09 -2.62
CA ALA A 12 -30.86 14.14 -1.92
C ALA A 12 -31.42 15.18 -2.91
N ILE A 13 -30.66 15.55 -3.95
CA ILE A 13 -31.11 16.45 -5.02
C ILE A 13 -32.19 15.79 -5.87
N ALA A 14 -31.95 14.56 -6.33
CA ALA A 14 -32.91 13.81 -7.16
C ALA A 14 -34.25 13.57 -6.44
N THR A 15 -34.27 13.64 -5.11
CA THR A 15 -35.47 13.44 -4.30
C THR A 15 -36.04 14.73 -3.71
N GLY A 16 -35.54 15.90 -4.14
CA GLY A 16 -36.02 17.22 -3.71
C GLY A 16 -35.72 17.57 -2.25
N ARG A 17 -34.82 16.81 -1.60
CA ARG A 17 -34.38 17.04 -0.21
C ARG A 17 -33.23 18.05 -0.11
N ALA A 18 -32.63 18.41 -1.23
CA ALA A 18 -31.60 19.45 -1.35
C ALA A 18 -31.70 20.12 -2.72
N GLU A 19 -31.40 21.41 -2.80
CA GLU A 19 -31.51 22.19 -4.05
C GLU A 19 -30.17 22.31 -4.80
N LEU A 20 -29.04 22.06 -4.13
CA LEU A 20 -27.69 22.20 -4.67
C LEU A 20 -26.77 21.07 -4.17
N ASP A 21 -25.81 20.64 -5.00
CA ASP A 21 -24.71 19.75 -4.60
C ASP A 21 -23.56 20.59 -4.03
N PRO A 22 -23.24 20.50 -2.72
CA PRO A 22 -22.11 21.21 -2.14
C PRO A 22 -20.77 20.51 -2.40
N CYS A 23 -20.76 19.31 -3.00
CA CYS A 23 -19.52 18.57 -3.25
C CYS A 23 -18.44 19.36 -4.03
N PRO A 24 -18.79 20.18 -5.04
CA PRO A 24 -17.80 21.02 -5.72
C PRO A 24 -17.10 22.02 -4.80
N ASP A 25 -17.82 22.59 -3.83
CA ASP A 25 -17.29 23.58 -2.88
C ASP A 25 -16.39 22.96 -1.82
N LEU A 26 -16.51 21.64 -1.60
CA LEU A 26 -15.63 20.88 -0.74
C LEU A 26 -14.30 20.51 -1.42
N ASN A 27 -14.11 20.84 -2.70
CA ASN A 27 -12.84 20.64 -3.38
C ASN A 27 -11.76 21.56 -2.79
N GLY A 28 -10.77 20.95 -2.13
CA GLY A 28 -9.66 21.67 -1.50
C GLY A 28 -9.93 22.15 -0.08
N ALA A 29 -11.18 22.08 0.40
CA ALA A 29 -11.56 22.45 1.77
C ALA A 29 -11.01 21.47 2.83
N ILE A 30 -10.80 20.21 2.44
CA ILE A 30 -10.11 19.22 3.26
C ILE A 30 -8.62 19.25 2.88
N PRO A 31 -7.72 19.68 3.78
CA PRO A 31 -6.29 19.65 3.49
C PRO A 31 -5.88 18.20 3.19
N VAL A 32 -5.27 17.99 2.02
CA VAL A 32 -4.57 16.74 1.72
C VAL A 32 -3.51 16.57 2.82
N PRO A 33 -3.50 15.45 3.57
CA PRO A 33 -2.43 15.19 4.52
C PRO A 33 -1.10 15.33 3.79
N LYS A 34 -0.20 16.18 4.30
CA LYS A 34 1.17 16.27 3.76
C LYS A 34 1.79 14.88 3.87
N ALA A 35 2.03 14.25 2.73
CA ALA A 35 2.83 13.03 2.68
C ALA A 35 4.23 13.38 3.18
N GLU A 36 4.59 12.95 4.38
CA GLU A 36 5.98 12.99 4.81
C GLU A 36 6.77 12.01 3.93
N LEU A 37 7.78 12.55 3.25
CA LEU A 37 8.56 11.87 2.22
C LEU A 37 9.43 10.79 2.86
N VAL A 38 8.90 9.57 2.96
CA VAL A 38 9.74 8.39 3.25
C VAL A 38 10.26 7.85 1.92
N SER A 39 11.23 8.54 1.31
CA SER A 39 11.99 7.98 0.20
C SER A 39 13.47 8.31 0.34
N LYS A 40 14.32 7.30 0.13
CA LYS A 40 15.78 7.47 -0.03
C LYS A 40 16.12 8.39 -1.22
N THR A 41 15.14 8.72 -2.06
CA THR A 41 15.25 9.49 -3.29
C THR A 41 14.70 10.93 -3.20
N LYS A 42 14.21 11.39 -2.03
CA LYS A 42 13.56 12.72 -1.85
C LYS A 42 12.42 13.01 -2.86
N SER A 43 11.91 11.97 -3.53
CA SER A 43 10.83 12.05 -4.50
C SER A 43 9.56 11.46 -3.92
N GLU A 44 8.41 11.99 -4.35
CA GLU A 44 7.10 11.48 -3.98
C GLU A 44 6.95 10.02 -4.45
N HIS A 45 6.94 9.10 -3.49
CA HIS A 45 6.80 7.67 -3.77
C HIS A 45 5.32 7.27 -3.66
N LEU A 46 4.63 7.33 -4.79
CA LEU A 46 3.26 6.84 -4.90
C LEU A 46 3.27 5.32 -4.87
N VAL A 47 2.38 4.69 -4.11
CA VAL A 47 2.13 3.24 -4.08
C VAL A 47 0.66 2.98 -4.40
N PRO A 48 0.33 2.24 -5.47
CA PRO A 48 -1.06 1.91 -5.77
C PRO A 48 -1.62 0.94 -4.74
N PHE A 49 -2.84 1.21 -4.27
CA PHE A 49 -3.57 0.27 -3.42
C PHE A 49 -4.29 -0.79 -4.25
N THR A 50 -4.28 -2.01 -3.74
CA THR A 50 -5.06 -3.14 -4.24
C THR A 50 -6.43 -3.17 -3.60
N SER A 51 -7.38 -3.89 -4.19
CA SER A 51 -8.72 -4.07 -3.59
C SER A 51 -8.62 -4.65 -2.17
N GLN A 52 -7.77 -5.66 -1.95
CA GLN A 52 -7.54 -6.30 -0.66
C GLN A 52 -6.95 -5.32 0.38
N ALA A 53 -5.97 -4.50 -0.02
CA ALA A 53 -5.41 -3.49 0.88
C ALA A 53 -6.45 -2.44 1.27
N VAL A 54 -7.33 -2.04 0.34
CA VAL A 54 -8.44 -1.12 0.63
C VAL A 54 -9.42 -1.74 1.62
N LEU A 55 -9.73 -3.03 1.53
CA LEU A 55 -10.60 -3.72 2.48
C LEU A 55 -9.99 -3.72 3.89
N ILE A 56 -8.73 -4.14 4.02
CA ILE A 56 -8.01 -4.13 5.30
C ILE A 56 -7.98 -2.73 5.92
N LEU A 57 -7.73 -1.69 5.10
CA LEU A 57 -7.72 -0.31 5.58
C LEU A 57 -9.10 0.18 6.01
N ARG A 58 -10.19 -0.32 5.41
CA ARG A 58 -11.56 0.01 5.83
C ARG A 58 -11.90 -0.63 7.17
N GLU A 59 -11.56 -1.91 7.35
CA GLU A 59 -11.69 -2.59 8.64
C GLU A 59 -10.87 -1.87 9.72
N LEU A 60 -9.62 -1.50 9.39
CA LEU A 60 -8.77 -0.74 10.30
C LEU A 60 -9.34 0.65 10.64
N HIS A 61 -9.99 1.31 9.68
CA HIS A 61 -10.60 2.62 9.88
C HIS A 61 -11.71 2.58 10.95
N GLU A 62 -12.40 1.46 11.14
CA GLU A 62 -13.38 1.32 12.23
C GLU A 62 -12.71 1.37 13.62
N LEU A 63 -11.44 0.96 13.72
CA LEU A 63 -10.68 0.90 14.97
C LEU A 63 -9.88 2.19 15.26
N SER A 64 -9.25 2.76 14.22
CA SER A 64 -8.31 3.89 14.36
C SER A 64 -8.66 5.11 13.49
N GLY A 65 -9.77 5.09 12.76
CA GLY A 65 -10.08 6.07 11.70
C GLY A 65 -10.24 7.53 12.16
N ASN A 66 -10.55 7.75 13.43
CA ASN A 66 -10.66 9.08 14.02
C ASN A 66 -9.34 9.59 14.62
N ARG A 67 -8.23 8.87 14.46
CA ARG A 67 -6.90 9.23 14.98
C ARG A 67 -6.04 9.85 13.89
N ARG A 68 -4.96 10.51 14.31
CA ARG A 68 -3.98 11.13 13.40
C ARG A 68 -3.24 10.10 12.52
N HIS A 69 -2.95 8.91 13.07
CA HIS A 69 -2.14 7.89 12.40
C HIS A 69 -2.99 6.67 12.06
N VAL A 70 -2.83 6.16 10.83
CA VAL A 70 -3.46 4.90 10.38
C VAL A 70 -3.02 3.74 11.27
N PHE A 71 -1.71 3.67 11.55
CA PHE A 71 -1.09 2.73 12.47
C PHE A 71 -0.53 3.49 13.68
N PRO A 72 -1.33 3.68 14.74
CA PRO A 72 -0.86 4.32 15.97
C PRO A 72 0.10 3.42 16.75
N GLY A 73 1.04 4.03 17.47
CA GLY A 73 1.86 3.32 18.45
C GLY A 73 1.11 3.05 19.77
N LEU A 74 1.86 2.67 20.81
CA LEU A 74 1.32 2.50 22.16
C LEU A 74 0.69 3.80 22.67
N ASP A 75 1.36 4.92 22.43
CA ASP A 75 0.78 6.25 22.51
C ASP A 75 0.07 6.57 21.19
N PRO A 76 -1.27 6.75 21.17
CA PRO A 76 -2.04 7.05 19.97
C PRO A 76 -1.63 8.35 19.24
N GLN A 77 -0.96 9.26 19.95
CA GLN A 77 -0.47 10.52 19.39
C GLN A 77 0.77 10.34 18.52
N ASN A 78 1.43 9.18 18.62
CA ASN A 78 2.63 8.84 17.87
C ASN A 78 2.35 7.75 16.83
N ALA A 79 3.08 7.79 15.72
CA ALA A 79 3.04 6.71 14.75
C ALA A 79 3.68 5.44 15.32
N MET A 80 3.25 4.28 14.83
CA MET A 80 3.85 3.00 15.15
C MET A 80 5.35 3.01 14.80
N SER A 81 6.18 2.50 15.73
CA SER A 81 7.62 2.40 15.51
C SER A 81 7.97 1.27 14.53
N GLU A 82 9.12 1.36 13.85
CA GLU A 82 9.60 0.30 12.96
C GLU A 82 9.74 -1.06 13.68
N ALA A 83 10.15 -1.03 14.95
CA ALA A 83 10.32 -2.22 15.78
C ALA A 83 8.99 -2.95 16.07
N ALA A 84 7.85 -2.27 15.97
CA ALA A 84 6.54 -2.84 16.29
C ALA A 84 6.15 -3.98 15.35
N ILE A 85 6.49 -3.90 14.06
CA ILE A 85 6.22 -4.97 13.08
C ILE A 85 6.99 -6.24 13.48
N ASN A 86 8.27 -6.10 13.80
CA ASN A 86 9.09 -7.24 14.24
C ASN A 86 8.62 -7.78 15.60
N ALA A 87 8.15 -6.92 16.50
CA ALA A 87 7.55 -7.37 17.76
C ALA A 87 6.27 -8.18 17.52
N ALA A 88 5.40 -7.73 16.62
CA ALA A 88 4.18 -8.45 16.24
C ALA A 88 4.50 -9.82 15.61
N LEU A 89 5.51 -9.90 14.73
CA LEU A 89 5.97 -11.17 14.17
C LEU A 89 6.44 -12.15 15.25
N ARG A 90 7.23 -11.68 16.22
CA ARG A 90 7.66 -12.50 17.37
C ARG A 90 6.48 -12.98 18.22
N TRP A 91 5.48 -12.13 18.42
CA TRP A 91 4.26 -12.51 19.15
C TRP A 91 3.44 -13.57 18.42
N MET A 92 3.48 -13.58 17.08
CA MET A 92 2.88 -14.64 16.27
C MET A 92 3.73 -15.92 16.20
N GLY A 93 4.89 -15.96 16.87
CA GLY A 93 5.75 -17.13 16.97
C GLY A 93 6.91 -17.19 15.97
N TYR A 94 7.14 -16.14 15.17
CA TYR A 94 8.24 -16.11 14.20
C TYR A 94 9.55 -15.58 14.78
N ASP A 95 10.67 -16.21 14.42
CA ASP A 95 12.00 -15.69 14.71
C ASP A 95 12.42 -14.62 13.70
N THR A 96 12.48 -13.37 14.15
CA THR A 96 12.92 -12.22 13.35
C THR A 96 14.42 -12.15 13.06
N LYS A 97 15.21 -13.15 13.43
CA LYS A 97 16.63 -13.26 13.04
C LYS A 97 16.85 -14.30 11.95
N THR A 98 16.07 -15.38 11.98
CA THR A 98 16.31 -16.57 11.14
C THR A 98 15.18 -16.87 10.16
N GLU A 99 13.95 -16.40 10.41
CA GLU A 99 12.78 -16.72 9.57
C GLU A 99 12.30 -15.52 8.76
N ILE A 100 11.75 -14.49 9.40
CA ILE A 100 11.13 -13.36 8.70
C ILE A 100 11.21 -12.05 9.48
N THR A 101 11.48 -10.95 8.77
CA THR A 101 11.45 -9.59 9.30
C THR A 101 10.58 -8.69 8.45
N GLY A 102 10.26 -7.50 8.96
CA GLY A 102 9.66 -6.42 8.16
C GLY A 102 10.41 -6.17 6.85
N HIS A 103 11.75 -6.16 6.87
CA HIS A 103 12.58 -6.02 5.67
C HIS A 103 12.52 -7.27 4.77
N GLY A 104 12.46 -8.46 5.38
CA GLY A 104 12.37 -9.74 4.68
C GLY A 104 11.15 -9.83 3.77
N PHE A 105 9.99 -9.29 4.18
CA PHE A 105 8.79 -9.25 3.32
C PHE A 105 9.04 -8.55 1.98
N ARG A 106 9.84 -7.49 1.99
CA ARG A 106 10.13 -6.71 0.79
C ARG A 106 11.06 -7.47 -0.16
N ALA A 107 12.07 -8.16 0.37
CA ALA A 107 12.95 -9.02 -0.41
C ALA A 107 12.16 -10.19 -1.02
N MET A 108 11.32 -10.84 -0.21
CA MET A 108 10.44 -11.92 -0.64
C MET A 108 9.47 -11.47 -1.75
N ALA A 109 8.79 -10.32 -1.56
CA ALA A 109 7.89 -9.78 -2.58
C ALA A 109 8.62 -9.50 -3.90
N ARG A 110 9.85 -8.96 -3.86
CA ARG A 110 10.67 -8.75 -5.06
C ARG A 110 10.93 -10.05 -5.81
N THR A 111 11.35 -11.09 -5.09
CA THR A 111 11.66 -12.40 -5.68
C THR A 111 10.41 -13.01 -6.31
N ILE A 112 9.30 -13.10 -5.59
CA ILE A 112 8.07 -13.73 -6.11
C ILE A 112 7.49 -12.94 -7.28
N LEU A 113 7.48 -11.60 -7.20
CA LEU A 113 7.03 -10.75 -8.32
C LEU A 113 7.83 -11.02 -9.59
N HIS A 114 9.13 -11.26 -9.47
CA HIS A 114 10.02 -11.52 -10.61
C HIS A 114 9.93 -12.97 -11.09
N GLU A 115 10.05 -13.94 -10.19
CA GLU A 115 10.22 -15.35 -10.52
C GLU A 115 8.90 -16.06 -10.76
N GLU A 116 7.86 -15.80 -9.96
CA GLU A 116 6.57 -16.52 -10.07
C GLU A 116 5.56 -15.75 -10.94
N LEU A 117 5.53 -14.42 -10.80
CA LEU A 117 4.59 -13.57 -11.53
C LEU A 117 5.18 -12.96 -12.81
N HIS A 118 6.46 -13.23 -13.07
CA HIS A 118 7.19 -12.85 -14.29
C HIS A 118 7.09 -11.35 -14.61
N ILE A 119 7.04 -10.51 -13.57
CA ILE A 119 6.92 -9.07 -13.73
C ILE A 119 8.29 -8.48 -14.04
N LYS A 120 8.30 -7.50 -14.96
CA LYS A 120 9.52 -6.81 -15.39
C LYS A 120 10.27 -6.19 -14.19
N PRO A 121 11.59 -6.41 -14.06
CA PRO A 121 12.42 -5.85 -13.00
C PRO A 121 12.29 -4.33 -12.84
N ASP A 122 12.12 -3.60 -13.95
CA ASP A 122 11.99 -2.15 -13.94
C ASP A 122 10.72 -1.69 -13.22
N VAL A 123 9.60 -2.38 -13.43
CA VAL A 123 8.31 -2.08 -12.78
C VAL A 123 8.40 -2.37 -11.28
N ILE A 124 9.02 -3.50 -10.92
CA ILE A 124 9.28 -3.88 -9.52
C ILE A 124 10.20 -2.87 -8.85
N GLY A 125 11.28 -2.45 -9.52
CA GLY A 125 12.23 -1.45 -9.01
C GLY A 125 11.54 -0.13 -8.68
N HIS A 126 10.67 0.36 -9.56
CA HIS A 126 9.89 1.57 -9.33
C HIS A 126 8.90 1.44 -8.15
N GLN A 127 8.26 0.28 -7.99
CA GLN A 127 7.38 0.02 -6.84
C GLN A 127 8.15 -0.05 -5.53
N LEU A 128 9.40 -0.50 -5.57
CA LEU A 128 10.26 -0.62 -4.42
C LEU A 128 11.05 0.67 -4.14
N ALA A 129 10.85 1.76 -4.89
CA ALA A 129 11.67 2.97 -4.76
C ALA A 129 13.18 2.69 -4.87
N HIS A 130 13.58 1.66 -5.63
CA HIS A 130 14.97 1.43 -5.95
C HIS A 130 15.43 2.47 -6.98
N GLN A 131 16.64 3.00 -6.81
CA GLN A 131 17.27 3.80 -7.86
C GLN A 131 17.56 2.88 -9.05
N ALA A 132 17.08 3.24 -10.23
CA ALA A 132 17.44 2.54 -11.46
C ALA A 132 18.95 2.69 -11.70
N PRO A 133 19.69 1.63 -12.06
CA PRO A 133 21.09 1.74 -12.47
C PRO A 133 21.16 2.61 -13.72
N ASP A 134 21.95 3.68 -13.66
CA ASP A 134 22.02 4.68 -14.71
C ASP A 134 22.97 4.21 -15.82
N ALA A 135 22.47 3.42 -16.77
CA ALA A 135 23.23 3.01 -17.96
C ALA A 135 23.00 3.95 -19.17
N LEU A 136 21.95 4.80 -19.14
CA LEU A 136 21.54 5.66 -20.27
C LEU A 136 21.22 7.12 -19.87
N GLY A 137 21.47 7.49 -18.61
CA GLY A 137 21.24 8.84 -18.10
C GLY A 137 19.81 9.03 -17.55
N THR A 138 19.75 9.62 -16.37
CA THR A 138 18.59 10.21 -15.67
C THR A 138 17.58 10.98 -16.56
N ALA A 139 17.94 11.36 -17.79
CA ALA A 139 17.07 12.07 -18.74
C ALA A 139 15.94 11.20 -19.33
N TYR A 140 16.13 9.87 -19.44
CA TYR A 140 15.17 8.99 -20.14
C TYR A 140 14.20 8.23 -19.22
N ASN A 141 14.44 8.18 -17.90
CA ASN A 141 13.60 7.43 -16.97
C ASN A 141 12.39 8.26 -16.44
N ARG A 142 11.63 8.87 -17.36
CA ARG A 142 10.42 9.64 -17.04
C ARG A 142 9.19 8.78 -16.74
N THR A 143 9.25 7.49 -17.04
CA THR A 143 8.12 6.58 -16.91
C THR A 143 7.95 6.11 -15.47
N ARG A 144 6.88 6.57 -14.81
CA ARG A 144 6.51 6.14 -13.44
C ARG A 144 5.85 4.75 -13.38
N PHE A 145 5.58 4.14 -14.54
CA PHE A 145 4.92 2.83 -14.70
C PHE A 145 3.61 2.66 -13.91
N LEU A 146 2.86 3.74 -13.63
CA LEU A 146 1.74 3.69 -12.67
C LEU A 146 0.66 2.65 -13.04
N LYS A 147 0.29 2.53 -14.32
CA LYS A 147 -0.68 1.53 -14.79
C LYS A 147 -0.14 0.11 -14.61
N GLU A 148 1.10 -0.14 -15.03
CA GLU A 148 1.74 -1.46 -14.88
C GLU A 148 1.91 -1.84 -13.41
N ARG A 149 2.26 -0.87 -12.55
CA ARG A 149 2.38 -1.07 -11.11
C ARG A 149 1.03 -1.34 -10.44
N GLN A 150 -0.04 -0.70 -10.87
CA GLN A 150 -1.40 -1.00 -10.41
C GLN A 150 -1.76 -2.46 -10.73
N THR A 151 -1.58 -2.86 -11.99
CA THR A 151 -1.83 -4.24 -12.43
C THR A 151 -0.97 -5.24 -11.66
N MET A 152 0.33 -4.96 -11.53
CA MET A 152 1.28 -5.79 -10.79
C MET A 152 0.86 -5.97 -9.33
N MET A 153 0.54 -4.88 -8.62
CA MET A 153 0.16 -4.95 -7.22
C MET A 153 -1.17 -5.72 -7.04
N GLN A 154 -2.11 -5.58 -7.97
CA GLN A 154 -3.35 -6.36 -7.93
C GLN A 154 -3.07 -7.86 -8.12
N GLN A 155 -2.25 -8.23 -9.12
CA GLN A 155 -1.85 -9.63 -9.32
C GLN A 155 -1.14 -10.23 -8.10
N TRP A 156 -0.30 -9.44 -7.44
CA TRP A 156 0.35 -9.83 -6.19
C TRP A 156 -0.66 -10.11 -5.07
N ALA A 157 -1.63 -9.23 -4.87
CA ALA A 157 -2.63 -9.44 -3.82
C ALA A 157 -3.54 -10.63 -4.12
N ASP A 158 -3.97 -10.80 -5.38
CA ASP A 158 -4.76 -11.95 -5.81
C ASP A 158 -3.96 -13.27 -5.65
N TYR A 159 -2.65 -13.23 -5.87
CA TYR A 159 -1.76 -14.37 -5.64
C TYR A 159 -1.70 -14.76 -4.15
N LEU A 160 -1.50 -13.80 -3.25
CA LEU A 160 -1.51 -14.06 -1.80
C LEU A 160 -2.86 -14.62 -1.32
N GLU A 161 -3.96 -14.11 -1.87
CA GLU A 161 -5.30 -14.59 -1.55
C GLU A 161 -5.52 -16.04 -2.02
N ARG A 162 -5.04 -16.37 -3.22
CA ARG A 162 -5.04 -17.77 -3.68
C ARG A 162 -4.23 -18.69 -2.77
N LEU A 163 -3.05 -18.27 -2.31
CA LEU A 163 -2.24 -19.07 -1.36
C LEU A 163 -2.95 -19.27 -0.02
N LYS A 164 -3.66 -18.25 0.47
CA LYS A 164 -4.45 -18.34 1.71
C LYS A 164 -5.58 -19.36 1.57
N VAL A 165 -6.29 -19.36 0.45
CA VAL A 165 -7.42 -20.27 0.21
C VAL A 165 -6.97 -21.70 -0.07
N SER A 166 -5.89 -21.88 -0.84
CA SER A 166 -5.40 -23.20 -1.22
C SER A 166 -4.69 -23.96 -0.10
N GLY A 167 -4.33 -23.29 1.00
CA GLY A 167 -3.50 -23.87 2.06
C GLY A 167 -2.11 -24.27 1.58
N ALA A 168 -1.75 -23.93 0.33
CA ALA A 168 -0.47 -24.25 -0.27
C ALA A 168 0.59 -23.30 0.29
N ALA A 169 1.16 -23.65 1.45
CA ALA A 169 2.42 -23.07 1.86
C ALA A 169 3.47 -23.44 0.80
N ILE A 170 3.93 -22.45 0.04
CA ILE A 170 5.07 -22.65 -0.85
C ILE A 170 6.27 -22.92 0.06
N PRO A 171 6.95 -24.07 -0.08
CA PRO A 171 8.18 -24.30 0.65
C PRO A 171 9.17 -23.21 0.24
N ILE A 172 9.51 -22.30 1.15
CA ILE A 172 10.62 -21.38 0.96
C ILE A 172 11.86 -22.27 0.89
N ILE A 173 12.36 -22.51 -0.32
CA ILE A 173 13.58 -23.30 -0.53
C ILE A 173 14.70 -22.56 0.18
N ARG A 174 15.22 -23.17 1.24
CA ARG A 174 16.42 -22.67 1.93
C ARG A 174 17.58 -22.78 0.93
N ALA A 175 18.19 -21.65 0.59
CA ALA A 175 19.50 -21.67 -0.07
C ALA A 175 20.50 -22.33 0.90
N ALA A 176 21.18 -23.37 0.42
CA ALA A 176 22.19 -24.14 1.15
C ALA A 176 23.47 -23.33 1.36
#